data_AF-A0A379PQK0-F1
#
_entry.id   AF-A0A379PQK0-F1
#
_cell.length_a   1.000
_cell.length_b   1.000
_cell.length_c   1.000
_cell.angle_alpha   90.00
_cell.angle_beta   90.00
_cell.angle_gamma   90.00
#
_symmetry.space_group_name_H-M   'P 1'
#
loop_
_entity.id
_entity.type
_entity.pdbx_description
1 polymer ?
#
loop_
_entity_poly.entity_id
_entity_poly.type
_entity_poly.pdbx_seq_one_letter_code
_entity_poly.pdbx_strand_id
1 'polypeptide(L)'
;MTTHWRITISSVQEDDSRRGLVTLKGSTSSSALPDVIGDAADRAHAWADKFGRTLAGGATLQLDGEDEDDDYYKIEGLDGSLSVDEIVERAVRERVHRRSQKEQSPPRSERSVRTPVGVASRYGAESAGFAAVWQALRDLVADVSIVSGAPLDDVTKVESATGVRWTADLRTLFTQHSGGFELVPAFELVDLGRVLEVRQMFFDAEEFVVEQNADLPPVAADAERPAGSPADRFVPQFIPIAEDNTGAVLVVDMRSGELSGCVIEFSTSMGGSEALWPSLGALVSDVLTALTTNGALLQGKYRPEVGAGLTWSRMT
;
A
#
# COMPACT_ATOMS: atom_id res chain seq x y z
N MET A 1 -5.87 -30.50 14.68
CA MET A 1 -4.76 -29.70 14.13
C MET A 1 -5.21 -28.26 14.25
N THR A 2 -4.39 -27.36 14.81
CA THR A 2 -4.79 -25.96 14.96
C THR A 2 -4.40 -25.21 13.69
N THR A 3 -5.39 -24.60 13.03
CA THR A 3 -5.16 -23.75 11.87
C THR A 3 -5.14 -22.31 12.34
N HIS A 4 -4.03 -21.63 12.12
CA HIS A 4 -3.89 -20.21 12.39
C HIS A 4 -4.22 -19.45 11.11
N TRP A 5 -4.82 -18.28 11.28
CA TRP A 5 -5.30 -17.48 10.18
C TRP A 5 -5.10 -15.99 10.46
N ARG A 6 -5.07 -15.21 9.37
CA ARG A 6 -4.99 -13.76 9.36
C ARG A 6 -6.02 -13.21 8.38
N ILE A 7 -6.93 -12.37 8.83
CA ILE A 7 -7.92 -11.69 7.99
C ILE A 7 -7.69 -10.18 7.99
N THR A 8 -7.60 -9.58 6.81
CA THR A 8 -7.50 -8.13 6.61
C THR A 8 -8.85 -7.62 6.12
N ILE A 9 -9.47 -6.74 6.91
CA ILE A 9 -10.84 -6.24 6.73
C ILE A 9 -10.84 -4.74 6.50
N SER A 10 -11.70 -4.26 5.60
CA SER A 10 -12.01 -2.83 5.48
C SER A 10 -13.24 -2.49 6.32
N SER A 11 -13.27 -1.31 6.94
CA SER A 11 -14.37 -0.85 7.80
C SER A 11 -14.67 0.63 7.58
N VAL A 12 -15.90 1.06 7.88
CA VAL A 12 -16.38 2.44 7.76
C VAL A 12 -16.98 2.87 9.10
N GLN A 13 -16.70 4.10 9.52
CA GLN A 13 -17.36 4.72 10.67
C GLN A 13 -18.57 5.56 10.21
N GLU A 14 -19.76 5.30 10.77
CA GLU A 14 -21.05 5.86 10.29
C GLU A 14 -21.09 7.40 10.26
N ASP A 15 -20.39 8.08 11.16
CA ASP A 15 -20.44 9.54 11.31
C ASP A 15 -19.36 10.32 10.54
N ASP A 16 -18.37 9.66 9.92
CA ASP A 16 -17.16 10.37 9.43
C ASP A 16 -16.67 9.95 8.03
N SER A 17 -17.36 9.04 7.33
CA SER A 17 -16.92 8.47 6.03
C SER A 17 -15.50 7.86 6.03
N ARG A 18 -14.82 7.81 7.18
CA ARG A 18 -13.46 7.31 7.32
C ARG A 18 -13.43 5.81 7.11
N ARG A 19 -12.69 5.39 6.09
CA ARG A 19 -12.36 3.99 5.84
C ARG A 19 -11.10 3.61 6.63
N GLY A 20 -11.21 2.55 7.41
CA GLY A 20 -10.10 1.98 8.18
C GLY A 20 -9.90 0.51 7.82
N LEU A 21 -8.66 0.08 7.65
CA LEU A 21 -8.29 -1.31 7.41
C LEU A 21 -7.71 -1.90 8.68
N VAL A 22 -8.07 -3.15 8.99
CA VAL A 22 -7.59 -3.85 10.18
C VAL A 22 -7.23 -5.28 9.82
N THR A 23 -6.10 -5.74 10.36
CA THR A 23 -5.66 -7.13 10.26
C THR A 23 -5.90 -7.85 11.59
N LEU A 24 -6.76 -8.86 11.59
CA LEU A 24 -7.05 -9.72 12.74
C LEU A 24 -6.35 -11.06 12.56
N LYS A 25 -5.69 -11.56 13.61
CA LYS A 25 -5.10 -12.92 13.62
C LYS A 25 -5.81 -13.79 14.61
N GLY A 26 -6.10 -15.04 14.26
CA GLY A 26 -6.75 -16.00 15.13
C GLY A 26 -6.34 -17.43 14.86
N SER A 27 -6.95 -18.35 15.57
CA SER A 27 -6.76 -19.77 15.34
C SER A 27 -8.00 -20.56 15.68
N THR A 28 -8.25 -21.59 14.88
CA THR A 28 -9.34 -22.53 15.09
C THR A 28 -8.78 -23.95 15.24
N SER A 29 -9.43 -24.78 16.05
CA SER A 29 -9.11 -26.19 16.20
C SER A 29 -9.50 -27.04 14.98
N SER A 30 -10.25 -26.45 14.05
CA SER A 30 -10.63 -27.06 12.77
C SER A 30 -9.69 -26.59 11.66
N SER A 31 -9.40 -27.49 10.72
CA SER A 31 -8.73 -27.17 9.47
C SER A 31 -9.70 -27.10 8.29
N ALA A 32 -11.00 -27.26 8.53
CA ALA A 32 -12.00 -27.13 7.48
C ALA A 32 -12.19 -25.65 7.15
N LEU A 33 -12.09 -25.30 5.86
CA LEU A 33 -12.17 -23.92 5.40
C LEU A 33 -13.46 -23.19 5.84
N PRO A 34 -14.67 -23.80 5.84
CA PRO A 34 -15.87 -23.16 6.38
C PRO A 34 -15.73 -22.74 7.84
N ASP A 35 -15.12 -23.59 8.68
CA ASP A 35 -14.94 -23.30 10.10
C ASP A 35 -13.89 -22.19 10.31
N VAL A 36 -12.86 -22.15 9.46
CA VAL A 36 -11.83 -21.10 9.51
C VAL A 36 -12.39 -19.75 9.05
N ILE A 37 -13.13 -19.74 7.93
CA ILE A 37 -13.79 -18.52 7.41
C ILE A 37 -14.85 -18.04 8.39
N GLY A 38 -15.65 -18.94 8.96
CA GLY A 38 -16.64 -18.61 9.98
C GLY A 38 -16.01 -17.96 11.21
N ASP A 39 -14.97 -18.58 11.78
CA ASP A 39 -14.25 -18.03 12.93
C ASP A 39 -13.62 -16.65 12.63
N ALA A 40 -13.04 -16.48 11.44
CA ALA A 40 -12.48 -15.20 11.01
C ALA A 40 -13.56 -14.11 10.82
N ALA A 41 -14.70 -14.46 10.24
CA ALA A 41 -15.84 -13.55 10.06
C ALA A 41 -16.47 -13.16 11.39
N ASP A 42 -16.71 -14.12 12.30
CA ASP A 42 -17.23 -13.87 13.65
C ASP A 42 -16.31 -12.92 14.42
N ARG A 43 -14.98 -13.10 14.31
CA ARG A 43 -13.98 -12.21 14.91
C ARG A 43 -14.02 -10.81 14.32
N ALA A 44 -14.21 -10.70 13.00
CA ALA A 44 -14.34 -9.41 12.32
C ALA A 44 -15.61 -8.66 12.75
N HIS A 45 -16.74 -9.35 12.87
CA HIS A 45 -18.00 -8.78 13.37
C HIS A 45 -17.88 -8.35 14.84
N ALA A 46 -17.31 -9.21 15.70
CA ALA A 46 -17.09 -8.86 17.10
C ALA A 46 -16.15 -7.65 17.27
N TRP A 47 -15.14 -7.52 16.39
CA TRP A 47 -14.29 -6.34 16.34
C TRP A 47 -15.09 -5.10 15.92
N ALA A 48 -15.86 -5.19 14.84
CA ALA A 48 -16.67 -4.09 14.34
C ALA A 48 -17.67 -3.58 15.39
N ASP A 49 -18.37 -4.49 16.07
CA ASP A 49 -19.30 -4.17 17.15
C ASP A 49 -18.61 -3.48 18.33
N LYS A 50 -17.44 -3.99 18.74
CA LYS A 50 -16.67 -3.42 19.86
C LYS A 50 -16.25 -1.97 19.61
N PHE A 51 -15.92 -1.64 18.35
CA PHE A 51 -15.39 -0.33 17.98
C PHE A 51 -16.42 0.58 17.30
N GLY A 52 -17.70 0.18 17.27
CA GLY A 52 -18.78 0.95 16.63
C GLY A 52 -18.51 1.21 15.15
N ARG A 53 -18.00 0.20 14.44
CA ARG A 53 -17.68 0.27 13.01
C ARG A 53 -18.57 -0.64 12.18
N THR A 54 -18.71 -0.32 10.91
CA THR A 54 -19.37 -1.18 9.91
C THR A 54 -18.31 -1.85 9.04
N LEU A 55 -18.42 -3.15 8.79
CA LEU A 55 -17.52 -3.85 7.87
C LEU A 55 -17.86 -3.51 6.42
N ALA A 56 -16.85 -3.29 5.59
CA ALA A 56 -17.02 -3.31 4.15
C ALA A 56 -17.17 -4.76 3.68
N GLY A 57 -17.87 -4.97 2.57
CA GLY A 57 -18.15 -6.32 2.07
C GLY A 57 -16.94 -7.13 1.60
N GLY A 58 -15.73 -6.58 1.57
CA GLY A 58 -14.52 -7.25 1.09
C GLY A 58 -13.43 -7.40 2.16
N ALA A 59 -12.75 -8.55 2.15
CA ALA A 59 -11.60 -8.86 3.01
C ALA A 59 -10.64 -9.86 2.34
N THR A 60 -9.44 -10.01 2.89
CA THR A 60 -8.47 -11.06 2.49
C THR A 60 -8.14 -11.95 3.69
N LEU A 61 -8.11 -13.26 3.49
CA LEU A 61 -7.84 -14.25 4.53
C LEU A 61 -6.64 -15.12 4.12
N GLN A 62 -5.60 -15.14 4.94
CA GLN A 62 -4.40 -15.98 4.81
C GLN A 62 -4.39 -17.07 5.89
N LEU A 63 -3.92 -18.27 5.55
CA LEU A 63 -3.73 -19.37 6.49
C LEU A 63 -2.23 -19.59 6.74
N ASP A 64 -1.84 -19.85 7.99
CA ASP A 64 -0.43 -20.10 8.31
C ASP A 64 0.04 -21.42 7.67
N GLY A 65 1.22 -21.40 7.05
CA GLY A 65 1.80 -22.52 6.29
C GLY A 65 1.69 -22.36 4.76
N GLU A 66 1.11 -21.25 4.29
CA GLU A 66 1.10 -20.87 2.88
C GLU A 66 2.24 -19.85 2.63
N ASP A 67 3.42 -20.35 2.24
CA ASP A 67 4.69 -19.59 2.15
C ASP A 67 4.82 -18.67 0.92
N GLU A 68 3.75 -18.43 0.16
CA GLU A 68 3.76 -17.54 -1.00
C GLU A 68 2.83 -16.34 -0.79
N ASP A 69 3.34 -15.12 -1.04
CA ASP A 69 2.61 -13.84 -0.95
C ASP A 69 1.28 -13.79 -1.76
N ASP A 70 1.01 -14.80 -2.60
CA ASP A 70 -0.18 -14.93 -3.44
C ASP A 70 -1.24 -15.93 -2.92
N ASP A 71 -0.94 -16.70 -1.87
CA ASP A 71 -1.87 -17.71 -1.33
C ASP A 71 -2.76 -17.10 -0.24
N TYR A 72 -3.83 -16.43 -0.70
CA TYR A 72 -4.90 -15.95 0.17
C TYR A 72 -6.27 -16.20 -0.45
N TYR A 73 -7.28 -16.25 0.42
CA TYR A 73 -8.69 -16.26 0.09
C TYR A 73 -9.22 -14.83 0.02
N LYS A 74 -9.84 -14.47 -1.11
CA LYS A 74 -10.62 -13.24 -1.18
C LYS A 74 -12.00 -13.53 -0.58
N ILE A 75 -12.35 -12.78 0.45
CA ILE A 75 -13.58 -12.92 1.21
C ILE A 75 -14.52 -11.80 0.77
N GLU A 76 -15.69 -12.18 0.24
CA GLU A 76 -16.77 -11.26 -0.11
C GLU A 76 -17.96 -11.50 0.82
N GLY A 77 -18.80 -10.49 1.04
CA GLY A 77 -20.02 -10.61 1.85
C GLY A 77 -19.81 -10.53 3.36
N LEU A 78 -18.66 -10.02 3.80
CA LEU A 78 -18.34 -9.81 5.21
C LEU A 78 -19.21 -8.74 5.90
N ASP A 79 -19.97 -7.97 5.11
CA ASP A 79 -21.00 -7.03 5.56
C ASP A 79 -22.33 -7.73 5.91
N GLY A 80 -22.38 -9.06 5.86
CA GLY A 80 -23.57 -9.87 6.09
C GLY A 80 -24.46 -10.04 4.86
N SER A 81 -24.00 -9.61 3.67
CA SER A 81 -24.74 -9.80 2.42
C SER A 81 -24.76 -11.24 1.91
N LEU A 82 -23.89 -12.11 2.43
CA LEU A 82 -23.79 -13.53 2.07
C LEU A 82 -23.74 -14.42 3.31
N SER A 83 -24.24 -15.65 3.20
CA SER A 83 -24.04 -16.69 4.21
C SER A 83 -22.61 -17.24 4.17
N VAL A 84 -22.10 -17.78 5.28
CA VAL A 84 -20.74 -18.34 5.37
C VAL A 84 -20.47 -19.38 4.26
N ASP A 85 -21.45 -20.22 3.94
CA ASP A 85 -21.32 -21.22 2.86
C ASP A 85 -21.13 -20.56 1.48
N GLU A 86 -21.84 -19.47 1.20
CA GLU A 86 -21.70 -18.69 -0.05
C GLU A 86 -20.35 -17.96 -0.10
N ILE A 87 -19.88 -17.45 1.04
CA ILE A 87 -18.54 -16.83 1.16
C ILE A 87 -17.47 -17.87 0.84
N VAL A 88 -17.56 -19.06 1.43
CA VAL A 88 -16.63 -20.17 1.20
C VAL A 88 -16.62 -20.57 -0.27
N GLU A 89 -17.79 -20.77 -0.88
CA GLU A 89 -17.89 -21.18 -2.27
C GLU A 89 -17.19 -20.19 -3.21
N ARG A 90 -17.41 -18.89 -3.01
CA ARG A 90 -16.78 -17.83 -3.80
C ARG A 90 -15.27 -17.76 -3.56
N ALA A 91 -14.84 -17.81 -2.31
CA ALA A 91 -13.43 -17.76 -1.94
C ALA A 91 -12.62 -18.92 -2.54
N VAL A 92 -13.19 -20.14 -2.55
CA VAL A 92 -12.58 -21.32 -3.18
C VAL A 92 -12.50 -21.15 -4.69
N ARG A 93 -13.59 -20.71 -5.33
CA ARG A 93 -13.66 -20.52 -6.79
C ARG A 93 -12.60 -19.52 -7.27
N GLU A 94 -12.49 -18.39 -6.57
CA GLU A 94 -11.50 -17.35 -6.88
C GLU A 94 -10.07 -17.86 -6.72
N ARG A 95 -9.78 -18.61 -5.64
CA ARG A 95 -8.45 -19.18 -5.40
C ARG A 95 -8.05 -20.19 -6.47
N VAL A 96 -8.97 -21.06 -6.89
CA VAL A 96 -8.74 -22.01 -8.00
C VAL A 96 -8.43 -21.25 -9.29
N HIS A 97 -9.21 -20.21 -9.60
CA HIS A 97 -8.99 -19.39 -10.78
C HIS A 97 -7.59 -18.74 -10.79
N ARG A 98 -7.18 -18.16 -9.65
CA ARG A 98 -5.86 -17.54 -9.46
C ARG A 98 -4.70 -18.53 -9.65
N ARG A 99 -4.83 -19.74 -9.08
CA ARG A 99 -3.81 -20.78 -9.17
C ARG A 99 -3.63 -21.30 -10.59
N SER A 100 -4.73 -21.47 -11.33
CA SER A 100 -4.68 -21.86 -12.75
C SER A 100 -3.99 -20.81 -13.63
N GLN A 101 -4.11 -19.51 -13.31
CA GLN A 101 -3.36 -18.45 -14.00
C GLN A 101 -1.86 -18.48 -13.69
N LYS A 102 -1.50 -18.83 -12.44
CA LYS A 102 -0.10 -18.93 -12.00
C LYS A 102 0.64 -20.11 -12.66
N GLU A 103 -0.02 -21.26 -12.79
CA GLU A 103 0.55 -22.46 -13.43
C GLU A 103 0.76 -22.32 -14.96
N GLN A 104 0.08 -21.35 -15.60
CA GLN A 104 0.27 -21.04 -17.03
C GLN A 104 1.47 -20.10 -17.29
N SER A 105 2.17 -19.65 -16.25
CA SER A 105 3.38 -18.81 -16.35
C SER A 105 4.67 -19.64 -16.28
N PRO A 106 5.69 -19.39 -17.13
CA PRO A 106 6.92 -20.21 -17.15
C PRO A 106 7.81 -20.04 -15.90
N PRO A 107 8.59 -21.07 -15.50
CA PRO A 107 9.27 -21.11 -14.21
C PRO A 107 10.50 -20.18 -14.12
N ARG A 108 10.66 -19.64 -12.90
CA ARG A 108 11.67 -18.68 -12.45
C ARG A 108 13.01 -19.39 -12.17
N SER A 109 13.91 -19.46 -13.15
CA SER A 109 15.31 -19.87 -12.90
C SER A 109 16.30 -18.93 -13.62
N GLU A 110 17.27 -18.45 -12.84
CA GLU A 110 18.46 -17.66 -13.23
C GLU A 110 18.24 -16.19 -13.64
N ARG A 111 17.70 -15.36 -12.73
CA ARG A 111 17.93 -13.90 -12.77
C ARG A 111 19.34 -13.59 -12.26
N SER A 112 20.30 -13.62 -13.17
CA SER A 112 21.60 -12.99 -12.97
C SER A 112 21.38 -11.51 -12.65
N VAL A 113 21.74 -11.12 -11.42
CA VAL A 113 21.80 -9.73 -10.97
C VAL A 113 22.81 -9.00 -11.87
N ARG A 114 22.29 -8.29 -12.87
CA ARG A 114 23.03 -7.22 -13.53
C ARG A 114 22.66 -5.91 -12.85
N THR A 115 23.49 -5.54 -11.89
CA THR A 115 23.59 -4.18 -11.36
C THR A 115 23.77 -3.21 -12.53
N PRO A 116 22.96 -2.15 -12.68
CA PRO A 116 23.34 -1.03 -13.53
C PRO A 116 24.52 -0.34 -12.85
N VAL A 117 25.69 -0.47 -13.47
CA VAL A 117 26.89 0.26 -13.09
C VAL A 117 26.68 1.74 -13.41
N GLY A 118 26.71 2.56 -12.37
CA GLY A 118 27.23 3.92 -12.41
C GLY A 118 26.22 5.03 -12.69
N VAL A 119 25.73 5.67 -11.62
CA VAL A 119 25.83 7.13 -11.49
C VAL A 119 26.17 7.46 -10.04
N ALA A 120 27.43 7.82 -9.81
CA ALA A 120 27.88 8.41 -8.58
C ALA A 120 27.33 9.84 -8.44
N SER A 121 26.93 10.18 -7.22
CA SER A 121 27.07 11.49 -6.57
C SER A 121 26.69 12.74 -7.37
N ARG A 122 25.47 13.24 -7.13
CA ARG A 122 25.16 14.67 -6.95
C ARG A 122 24.02 14.83 -5.95
N TYR A 123 24.29 14.59 -4.67
CA TYR A 123 23.41 15.06 -3.59
C TYR A 123 23.70 16.55 -3.39
N GLY A 124 22.82 17.39 -3.94
CA GLY A 124 22.92 18.85 -3.87
C GLY A 124 22.47 19.56 -5.15
N ALA A 125 21.21 19.38 -5.55
CA ALA A 125 20.45 20.24 -6.46
C ALA A 125 18.97 19.86 -6.28
N GLU A 126 18.30 20.46 -5.31
CA GLU A 126 17.28 21.51 -5.52
C GLU A 126 16.08 21.06 -6.38
N SER A 127 14.89 21.25 -5.80
CA SER A 127 13.50 21.00 -6.26
C SER A 127 13.12 21.23 -7.72
N ALA A 128 14.04 21.68 -8.58
CA ALA A 128 13.82 21.83 -10.01
C ALA A 128 13.60 20.47 -10.73
N GLY A 129 14.11 19.37 -10.17
CA GLY A 129 13.94 18.03 -10.74
C GLY A 129 12.49 17.54 -10.70
N PHE A 130 11.90 17.42 -9.50
CA PHE A 130 10.55 16.89 -9.33
C PHE A 130 9.49 17.75 -10.03
N ALA A 131 9.50 19.07 -9.81
CA ALA A 131 8.49 19.96 -10.39
C ALA A 131 8.48 19.89 -11.93
N ALA A 132 9.65 19.79 -12.57
CA ALA A 132 9.76 19.66 -14.01
C ALA A 132 9.24 18.30 -14.52
N VAL A 133 9.62 17.18 -13.88
CA VAL A 133 9.15 15.85 -14.32
C VAL A 133 7.67 15.64 -14.02
N TRP A 134 7.17 16.22 -12.94
CA TRP A 134 5.74 16.22 -12.61
C TRP A 134 4.95 17.02 -13.64
N GLN A 135 5.41 18.22 -14.01
CA GLN A 135 4.78 19.00 -15.06
C GLN A 135 4.77 18.26 -16.40
N ALA A 136 5.88 17.62 -16.77
CA ALA A 136 5.96 16.81 -17.98
C ALA A 136 4.98 15.62 -17.97
N LEU A 137 4.82 14.96 -16.81
CA LEU A 137 3.80 13.93 -16.64
C LEU A 137 2.39 14.52 -16.85
N ARG A 138 2.07 15.64 -16.17
CA ARG A 138 0.78 16.33 -16.29
C ARG A 138 0.47 16.72 -17.73
N ASP A 139 1.45 17.22 -18.47
CA ASP A 139 1.27 17.60 -19.88
C ASP A 139 0.96 16.38 -20.75
N LEU A 140 1.59 15.23 -20.46
CA LEU A 140 1.37 13.99 -21.19
C LEU A 140 0.00 13.35 -20.89
N VAL A 141 -0.51 13.55 -19.68
CA VAL A 141 -1.82 13.06 -19.25
C VAL A 141 -2.83 14.20 -19.13
N ALA A 142 -2.68 15.31 -19.86
CA ALA A 142 -3.49 16.52 -19.67
C ALA A 142 -5.02 16.31 -19.86
N ASP A 143 -5.41 15.32 -20.67
CA ASP A 143 -6.81 14.93 -20.87
C ASP A 143 -7.37 14.11 -19.68
N VAL A 144 -6.49 13.62 -18.82
CA VAL A 144 -6.78 13.03 -17.52
C VAL A 144 -6.82 14.18 -16.52
N SER A 145 -8.00 14.51 -16.01
CA SER A 145 -8.18 15.65 -15.10
C SER A 145 -7.47 15.43 -13.75
N ILE A 146 -6.16 15.66 -13.69
CA ILE A 146 -5.43 15.78 -12.42
C ILE A 146 -5.82 17.12 -11.82
N VAL A 147 -6.80 17.08 -10.92
CA VAL A 147 -7.28 18.25 -10.19
C VAL A 147 -6.15 18.80 -9.31
N SER A 148 -5.99 20.13 -9.31
CA SER A 148 -4.98 20.80 -8.49
C SER A 148 -5.14 20.47 -7.01
N GLY A 149 -4.01 20.39 -6.31
CA GLY A 149 -3.97 20.01 -4.90
C GLY A 149 -4.29 21.14 -3.94
N ALA A 150 -3.98 20.90 -2.67
CA ALA A 150 -4.29 21.82 -1.59
C ALA A 150 -3.41 23.08 -1.59
N PRO A 151 -3.88 24.21 -1.05
CA PRO A 151 -3.03 25.38 -0.82
C PRO A 151 -1.81 25.05 0.06
N LEU A 152 -0.68 25.73 -0.19
CA LEU A 152 0.57 25.50 0.54
C LEU A 152 0.43 25.69 2.06
N ASP A 153 -0.44 26.60 2.50
CA ASP A 153 -0.73 26.83 3.92
C ASP A 153 -1.37 25.59 4.57
N ASP A 154 -2.24 24.89 3.85
CA ASP A 154 -2.85 23.65 4.35
C ASP A 154 -1.86 22.49 4.35
N VAL A 155 -1.01 22.40 3.32
CA VAL A 155 0.13 21.46 3.30
C VAL A 155 1.05 21.69 4.50
N THR A 156 1.35 22.96 4.83
CA THR A 156 2.20 23.32 5.97
C THR A 156 1.55 22.94 7.31
N LYS A 157 0.21 23.05 7.44
CA LYS A 157 -0.52 22.60 8.63
C LYS A 157 -0.43 21.08 8.79
N VAL A 158 -0.66 20.32 7.72
CA VAL A 158 -0.59 18.86 7.76
C VAL A 158 0.84 18.38 8.02
N GLU A 159 1.84 18.96 7.37
CA GLU A 159 3.26 18.72 7.66
C GLU A 159 3.55 18.92 9.16
N SER A 160 3.12 20.05 9.72
CA SER A 160 3.33 20.34 11.14
C SER A 160 2.67 19.29 12.04
N ALA A 161 1.47 18.83 11.69
CA ALA A 161 0.77 17.76 12.40
C ALA A 161 1.50 16.40 12.29
N THR A 162 2.33 16.20 11.27
CA THR A 162 3.14 14.97 11.17
C THR A 162 4.34 14.92 12.09
N GLY A 163 4.77 16.06 12.61
CA GLY A 163 5.96 16.17 13.48
C GLY A 163 7.29 16.00 12.75
N VAL A 164 7.29 15.86 11.41
CA VAL A 164 8.49 15.71 10.59
C VAL A 164 8.53 16.76 9.50
N ARG A 165 9.74 17.20 9.14
CA ARG A 165 9.94 18.17 8.06
C ARG A 165 9.86 17.46 6.71
N TRP A 166 8.94 17.90 5.85
CA TRP A 166 8.77 17.33 4.52
C TRP A 166 9.82 17.86 3.54
N THR A 167 10.11 17.08 2.50
CA THR A 167 10.91 17.54 1.37
C THR A 167 10.13 18.58 0.55
N ALA A 168 10.85 19.42 -0.21
CA ALA A 168 10.20 20.36 -1.13
C ALA A 168 9.35 19.64 -2.19
N ASP A 169 9.82 18.48 -2.65
CA ASP A 169 9.12 17.64 -3.62
C ASP A 169 7.80 17.10 -3.07
N LEU A 170 7.77 16.64 -1.82
CA LEU A 170 6.53 16.16 -1.20
C LEU A 170 5.50 17.28 -1.01
N ARG A 171 5.94 18.46 -0.57
CA ARG A 171 5.04 19.63 -0.51
C ARG A 171 4.49 19.96 -1.90
N THR A 172 5.38 19.97 -2.91
CA THR A 172 5.01 20.26 -4.29
C THR A 172 3.97 19.25 -4.79
N LEU A 173 4.17 17.96 -4.56
CA LEU A 173 3.24 16.90 -4.90
C LEU A 173 1.82 17.22 -4.38
N PHE A 174 1.66 17.45 -3.08
CA PHE A 174 0.34 17.73 -2.49
C PHE A 174 -0.28 19.07 -2.87
N THR A 175 0.51 20.05 -3.34
CA THR A 175 -0.07 21.27 -3.95
C THR A 175 -0.56 21.05 -5.39
N GLN A 176 -0.18 19.93 -6.02
CA GLN A 176 -0.37 19.69 -7.45
C GLN A 176 -1.39 18.59 -7.77
N HIS A 177 -1.81 17.76 -6.81
CA HIS A 177 -2.93 16.82 -6.99
C HIS A 177 -3.87 16.79 -5.78
N SER A 178 -5.14 16.46 -6.01
CA SER A 178 -6.16 16.25 -4.97
C SER A 178 -6.53 14.77 -4.79
N GLY A 179 -5.57 13.87 -5.01
CA GLY A 179 -5.78 12.41 -4.97
C GLY A 179 -6.51 11.84 -6.20
N GLY A 180 -6.93 10.57 -6.14
CA GLY A 180 -7.76 9.96 -7.20
C GLY A 180 -7.00 9.48 -8.44
N PHE A 181 -5.66 9.54 -8.41
CA PHE A 181 -4.82 9.29 -9.59
C PHE A 181 -3.90 8.11 -9.33
N GLU A 182 -4.08 7.03 -10.10
CA GLU A 182 -3.24 5.82 -10.05
C GLU A 182 -1.88 6.06 -10.71
N LEU A 183 -0.98 6.74 -9.98
CA LEU A 183 0.35 7.12 -10.46
C LEU A 183 1.22 5.90 -10.75
N VAL A 184 1.05 4.82 -10.00
CA VAL A 184 1.72 3.54 -10.21
C VAL A 184 0.70 2.40 -10.06
N PRO A 185 0.92 1.23 -10.67
CA PRO A 185 -0.08 0.16 -10.74
C PRO A 185 -0.65 -0.19 -9.37
N ALA A 186 -1.98 -0.24 -9.29
CA ALA A 186 -2.78 -0.52 -8.10
C ALA A 186 -2.70 0.50 -6.96
N PHE A 187 -1.87 1.54 -7.04
CA PHE A 187 -1.74 2.56 -5.98
C PHE A 187 -2.31 3.91 -6.42
N GLU A 188 -3.41 4.29 -5.80
CA GLU A 188 -4.05 5.58 -6.02
C GLU A 188 -3.46 6.63 -5.10
N LEU A 189 -3.07 7.79 -5.64
CA LEU A 189 -2.59 8.91 -4.85
C LEU A 189 -3.64 9.34 -3.83
N VAL A 190 -3.23 9.50 -2.57
CA VAL A 190 -4.09 10.04 -1.51
C VAL A 190 -4.13 11.56 -1.59
N ASP A 191 -5.26 12.18 -1.26
CA ASP A 191 -5.31 13.62 -1.08
C ASP A 191 -4.65 14.07 0.24
N LEU A 192 -4.44 15.38 0.41
CA LEU A 192 -3.79 15.93 1.60
C LEU A 192 -4.57 15.61 2.90
N GLY A 193 -5.90 15.63 2.87
CA GLY A 193 -6.73 15.33 4.03
C GLY A 193 -6.61 13.88 4.47
N ARG A 194 -6.42 12.98 3.49
CA ARG A 194 -6.25 11.54 3.70
C ARG A 194 -4.91 11.14 4.33
N VAL A 195 -3.86 11.98 4.22
CA VAL A 195 -2.52 11.69 4.77
C VAL A 195 -2.55 11.36 6.27
N LEU A 196 -3.21 12.20 7.08
CA LEU A 196 -3.26 11.99 8.53
C LEU A 196 -4.14 10.80 8.89
N GLU A 197 -5.20 10.56 8.13
CA GLU A 197 -6.10 9.43 8.35
C GLU A 197 -5.41 8.10 8.10
N VAL A 198 -4.68 7.98 6.98
CA VAL A 198 -3.91 6.77 6.66
C VAL A 198 -2.82 6.56 7.71
N ARG A 199 -2.10 7.60 8.13
CA ARG A 199 -1.10 7.47 9.21
C ARG A 199 -1.73 6.99 10.51
N GLN A 200 -2.87 7.56 10.90
CA GLN A 200 -3.57 7.14 12.12
C GLN A 200 -4.05 5.69 12.00
N MET A 201 -4.57 5.29 10.84
CA MET A 201 -4.97 3.91 10.58
C MET A 201 -3.83 2.92 10.80
N PHE A 202 -2.63 3.23 10.31
CA PHE A 202 -1.47 2.39 10.56
C PHE A 202 -1.02 2.41 12.03
N PHE A 203 -1.08 3.54 12.72
CA PHE A 203 -0.77 3.57 14.16
C PHE A 203 -1.77 2.77 15.01
N ASP A 204 -3.07 2.85 14.70
CA ASP A 204 -4.11 2.07 15.35
C ASP A 204 -3.90 0.56 15.10
N ALA A 205 -3.53 0.19 13.87
CA ALA A 205 -3.19 -1.19 13.53
C ALA A 205 -1.94 -1.68 14.27
N GLU A 206 -0.92 -0.83 14.42
CA GLU A 206 0.28 -1.13 15.17
C GLU A 206 0.01 -1.36 16.66
N GLU A 207 -0.89 -0.61 17.28
CA GLU A 207 -1.32 -0.82 18.68
C GLU A 207 -1.88 -2.24 18.86
N PHE A 208 -2.75 -2.67 17.94
CA PHE A 208 -3.30 -4.03 17.94
C PHE A 208 -2.25 -5.11 17.70
N VAL A 209 -1.24 -4.83 16.88
CA VAL A 209 -0.11 -5.75 16.62
C VAL A 209 0.76 -5.93 17.87
N VAL A 210 1.02 -4.87 18.65
CA VAL A 210 1.78 -4.96 19.93
C VAL A 210 1.06 -5.87 20.91
N GLU A 211 -0.26 -5.70 21.06
CA GLU A 211 -1.05 -6.50 22.00
C GLU A 211 -0.97 -8.00 21.69
N GLN A 212 -0.82 -8.37 20.42
CA GLN A 212 -0.78 -9.76 19.97
C GLN A 212 0.63 -10.35 19.81
N ASN A 213 1.66 -9.51 19.68
CA ASN A 213 3.03 -9.95 19.38
C ASN A 213 4.05 -9.17 20.23
N ALA A 214 4.15 -9.54 21.51
CA ALA A 214 5.03 -8.88 22.48
C ALA A 214 6.54 -8.94 22.13
N ASP A 215 6.94 -9.83 21.21
CA ASP A 215 8.33 -10.02 20.79
C ASP A 215 8.75 -9.12 19.61
N LEU A 216 7.84 -8.32 19.05
CA LEU A 216 8.20 -7.38 17.98
C LEU A 216 9.11 -6.28 18.51
N PRO A 217 10.13 -5.85 17.74
CA PRO A 217 10.94 -4.70 18.08
C PRO A 217 10.08 -3.45 18.36
N PRO A 218 10.52 -2.57 19.27
CA PRO A 218 9.83 -1.29 19.46
C PRO A 218 9.90 -0.48 18.17
N VAL A 219 8.85 0.29 17.87
CA VAL A 219 8.80 1.21 16.71
C VAL A 219 10.02 2.14 16.65
N ALA A 220 10.56 2.53 17.82
CA ALA A 220 11.77 3.34 17.91
C ALA A 220 12.99 2.69 17.22
N ALA A 221 13.12 1.36 17.25
CA ALA A 221 14.20 0.66 16.59
C ALA A 221 14.14 0.83 15.06
N ASP A 222 12.96 0.78 14.46
CA ASP A 222 12.78 1.03 13.03
C ASP A 222 12.95 2.51 12.66
N ALA A 223 12.52 3.41 13.56
CA ALA A 223 12.62 4.86 13.39
C ALA A 223 14.07 5.36 13.39
N GLU A 224 14.98 4.65 14.06
CA GLU A 224 16.42 4.94 14.10
C GLU A 224 17.20 4.37 12.92
N ARG A 225 16.64 3.41 12.17
CA ARG A 225 17.28 2.88 10.96
C ARG A 225 17.37 3.97 9.88
N PRO A 226 18.40 3.93 9.02
CA PRO A 226 18.52 4.90 7.94
C PRO A 226 17.35 4.80 6.96
N ALA A 227 16.94 5.92 6.38
CA ALA A 227 15.89 5.93 5.34
C ALA A 227 16.21 4.96 4.20
N GLY A 228 15.17 4.35 3.65
CA GLY A 228 15.25 3.33 2.59
C GLY A 228 15.63 1.93 3.06
N SER A 229 15.92 1.74 4.35
CA SER A 229 16.07 0.41 4.95
C SER A 229 14.71 -0.23 5.25
N PRO A 230 14.60 -1.57 5.26
CA PRO A 230 13.37 -2.24 5.67
C PRO A 230 12.96 -1.85 7.10
N ALA A 231 11.65 -1.79 7.33
CA ALA A 231 11.07 -1.50 8.63
C ALA A 231 10.08 -2.61 8.99
N ASP A 232 10.14 -3.11 10.21
CA ASP A 232 9.18 -4.14 10.64
C ASP A 232 7.82 -3.50 10.99
N ARG A 233 7.82 -2.20 11.32
CA ARG A 233 6.66 -1.45 11.82
C ARG A 233 6.48 -0.11 11.13
N PHE A 234 5.25 0.41 11.18
CA PHE A 234 4.97 1.75 10.67
C PHE A 234 5.54 2.81 11.61
N VAL A 235 6.44 3.66 11.11
CA VAL A 235 7.13 4.68 11.91
C VAL A 235 6.55 6.09 11.67
N PRO A 236 6.68 7.03 12.62
CA PRO A 236 6.20 8.40 12.45
C PRO A 236 6.74 9.15 11.23
N GLN A 237 7.93 8.79 10.75
CA GLN A 237 8.58 9.42 9.61
C GLN A 237 8.02 8.95 8.26
N PHE A 238 7.15 7.96 8.21
CA PHE A 238 6.51 7.53 6.98
C PHE A 238 5.32 8.44 6.66
N ILE A 239 5.38 9.05 5.47
CA ILE A 239 4.32 9.94 4.96
C ILE A 239 3.61 9.27 3.77
N PRO A 240 2.37 8.79 3.93
CA PRO A 240 1.58 8.21 2.85
C PRO A 240 1.43 9.13 1.66
N ILE A 241 1.63 8.59 0.46
CA ILE A 241 1.39 9.28 -0.81
C ILE A 241 0.41 8.53 -1.71
N ALA A 242 0.26 7.20 -1.55
CA ALA A 242 -0.70 6.40 -2.29
C ALA A 242 -1.14 5.17 -1.50
N GLU A 243 -2.38 4.71 -1.68
CA GLU A 243 -2.91 3.48 -1.08
C GLU A 243 -3.45 2.54 -2.16
N ASP A 244 -3.36 1.24 -1.93
CA ASP A 244 -3.84 0.22 -2.86
C ASP A 244 -5.28 -0.24 -2.58
N ASN A 245 -5.91 0.34 -1.55
CA ASN A 245 -7.22 -0.06 -1.00
C ASN A 245 -7.29 -1.54 -0.55
N THR A 246 -6.17 -2.25 -0.44
CA THR A 246 -6.10 -3.64 0.07
C THR A 246 -5.19 -3.83 1.28
N GLY A 247 -4.40 -2.80 1.63
CA GLY A 247 -3.61 -2.75 2.85
C GLY A 247 -2.13 -2.46 2.69
N ALA A 248 -1.71 -2.17 1.47
CA ALA A 248 -0.41 -1.58 1.21
C ALA A 248 -0.52 -0.06 0.99
N VAL A 249 0.52 0.65 1.39
CA VAL A 249 0.67 2.08 1.20
C VAL A 249 2.05 2.36 0.62
N LEU A 250 2.13 3.28 -0.35
CA LEU A 250 3.39 3.91 -0.70
C LEU A 250 3.59 5.10 0.21
N VAL A 251 4.75 5.14 0.86
CA VAL A 251 5.13 6.24 1.75
C VAL A 251 6.42 6.86 1.27
N VAL A 252 6.54 8.17 1.51
CA VAL A 252 7.84 8.83 1.48
C VAL A 252 8.49 8.66 2.85
N ASP A 253 9.68 8.08 2.87
CA ASP A 253 10.43 7.80 4.08
C ASP A 253 11.26 9.02 4.50
N MET A 254 10.81 9.69 5.57
CA MET A 254 11.48 10.87 6.13
C MET A 254 12.47 10.55 7.26
N ARG A 255 12.83 9.27 7.47
CA ARG A 255 13.91 8.93 8.42
C ARG A 255 15.20 9.62 8.00
N SER A 256 16.12 9.76 8.95
CA SER A 256 17.45 10.29 8.66
C SER A 256 18.24 9.32 7.77
N GLY A 257 19.13 9.82 6.92
CA GLY A 257 20.00 8.99 6.08
C GLY A 257 20.13 9.55 4.68
N GLU A 258 20.99 8.93 3.87
CA GLU A 258 21.26 9.38 2.49
C GLU A 258 20.03 9.27 1.58
N LEU A 259 19.12 8.34 1.86
CA LEU A 259 17.88 8.12 1.12
C LEU A 259 16.66 8.78 1.79
N SER A 260 16.85 9.80 2.64
CA SER A 260 15.72 10.55 3.20
C SER A 260 14.91 11.20 2.07
N GLY A 261 13.62 10.92 2.02
CA GLY A 261 12.72 11.30 0.92
C GLY A 261 12.57 10.24 -0.19
N CYS A 262 13.12 9.04 0.00
CA CYS A 262 12.85 7.89 -0.88
C CYS A 262 11.41 7.38 -0.74
N VAL A 263 10.97 6.56 -1.69
CA VAL A 263 9.65 5.94 -1.68
C VAL A 263 9.82 4.44 -1.38
N ILE A 264 9.08 3.96 -0.39
CA ILE A 264 8.98 2.54 -0.03
C ILE A 264 7.51 2.11 -0.06
N GLU A 265 7.29 0.82 -0.17
CA GLU A 265 6.00 0.20 0.11
C GLU A 265 5.96 -0.30 1.55
N PHE A 266 4.82 -0.13 2.21
CA PHE A 266 4.58 -0.64 3.54
C PHE A 266 3.22 -1.34 3.62
N SER A 267 3.17 -2.49 4.30
CA SER A 267 1.91 -3.09 4.76
C SER A 267 2.09 -3.69 6.15
N THR A 268 1.01 -3.86 6.92
CA THR A 268 1.09 -4.50 8.24
C THR A 268 1.45 -5.99 8.17
N SER A 269 1.28 -6.63 7.01
CA SER A 269 1.61 -8.04 6.80
C SER A 269 3.06 -8.26 6.40
N MET A 270 3.66 -7.34 5.64
CA MET A 270 5.01 -7.48 5.07
C MET A 270 6.04 -6.54 5.70
N GLY A 271 5.60 -5.57 6.48
CA GLY A 271 6.45 -4.45 6.89
C GLY A 271 6.75 -3.51 5.72
N GLY A 272 7.77 -2.68 5.92
CA GLY A 272 8.33 -1.75 4.94
C GLY A 272 9.42 -2.40 4.10
N SER A 273 9.33 -2.23 2.79
CA SER A 273 10.34 -2.68 1.83
C SER A 273 11.65 -1.89 1.92
N GLU A 274 12.68 -2.34 1.19
CA GLU A 274 13.75 -1.44 0.77
C GLU A 274 13.21 -0.32 -0.13
N ALA A 275 13.99 0.75 -0.31
CA ALA A 275 13.67 1.83 -1.26
C ALA A 275 13.32 1.30 -2.65
N LEU A 276 12.07 1.48 -3.06
CA LEU A 276 11.63 1.20 -4.43
C LEU A 276 12.11 2.27 -5.39
N TRP A 277 12.08 3.53 -4.93
CA TRP A 277 12.64 4.68 -5.64
C TRP A 277 13.46 5.54 -4.69
N PRO A 278 14.64 6.04 -5.09
CA PRO A 278 15.48 6.87 -4.24
C PRO A 278 14.88 8.26 -3.97
N SER A 279 13.87 8.69 -4.72
CA SER A 279 13.12 9.93 -4.50
C SER A 279 11.77 9.93 -5.23
N LEU A 280 10.88 10.87 -4.88
CA LEU A 280 9.66 11.15 -5.65
C LEU A 280 9.96 11.49 -7.12
N GLY A 281 11.01 12.26 -7.38
CA GLY A 281 11.44 12.59 -8.74
C GLY A 281 11.81 11.35 -9.56
N ALA A 282 12.47 10.37 -8.95
CA ALA A 282 12.78 9.09 -9.59
C ALA A 282 11.51 8.29 -9.91
N LEU A 283 10.55 8.21 -8.99
CA LEU A 283 9.26 7.56 -9.22
C LEU A 283 8.54 8.15 -10.43
N VAL A 284 8.38 9.48 -10.46
CA VAL A 284 7.69 10.17 -11.56
C VAL A 284 8.46 10.04 -12.87
N SER A 285 9.80 10.05 -12.82
CA SER A 285 10.65 9.85 -14.01
C SER A 285 10.48 8.46 -14.60
N ASP A 286 10.36 7.42 -13.78
CA ASP A 286 10.12 6.05 -14.24
C ASP A 286 8.75 5.92 -14.91
N VAL A 287 7.71 6.52 -14.32
CA VAL A 287 6.35 6.55 -14.91
C VAL A 287 6.37 7.28 -16.25
N LEU A 288 7.00 8.46 -16.31
CA LEU A 288 7.15 9.24 -17.54
C LEU A 288 7.93 8.47 -18.60
N THR A 289 8.99 7.76 -18.20
CA THR A 289 9.78 6.92 -19.11
C THR A 289 8.94 5.77 -19.65
N ALA A 290 8.17 5.08 -18.80
CA ALA A 290 7.28 4.00 -19.22
C ALA A 290 6.24 4.50 -20.24
N LEU A 291 5.67 5.69 -20.01
CA LEU A 291 4.71 6.32 -20.91
C LEU A 291 5.32 6.72 -22.27
N THR A 292 6.47 7.38 -22.26
CA THR A 292 7.08 7.97 -23.48
C THR A 292 7.82 6.95 -24.34
N THR A 293 8.37 5.89 -23.73
CA THR A 293 9.10 4.83 -24.44
C THR A 293 8.24 3.62 -24.76
N ASN A 294 6.95 3.65 -24.38
CA ASN A 294 6.08 2.49 -24.41
C ASN A 294 6.67 1.29 -23.64
N GLY A 295 7.41 1.60 -22.58
CA GLY A 295 8.06 0.65 -21.69
C GLY A 295 7.08 0.13 -20.63
N ALA A 296 7.64 -0.41 -19.55
CA ALA A 296 6.84 -0.95 -18.46
C ALA A 296 7.50 -0.69 -17.10
N LEU A 297 6.66 -0.47 -16.09
CA LEU A 297 7.02 -0.25 -14.70
C LEU A 297 7.15 -1.58 -13.96
N LEU A 298 7.71 -1.54 -12.75
CA LEU A 298 7.83 -2.68 -11.83
C LEU A 298 8.46 -3.90 -12.50
N GLN A 299 9.66 -3.70 -13.08
CA GLN A 299 10.45 -4.73 -13.77
C GLN A 299 9.75 -5.33 -15.00
N GLY A 300 9.01 -4.50 -15.73
CA GLY A 300 8.38 -4.90 -16.99
C GLY A 300 7.01 -5.54 -16.85
N LYS A 301 6.40 -5.48 -15.65
CA LYS A 301 5.12 -6.14 -15.37
C LYS A 301 3.91 -5.34 -15.81
N TYR A 302 4.02 -4.01 -15.82
CA TYR A 302 2.88 -3.14 -16.06
C TYR A 302 3.19 -2.09 -17.11
N ARG A 303 2.35 -2.02 -18.12
CA ARG A 303 2.43 -1.01 -19.17
C ARG A 303 1.41 0.07 -18.89
N PRO A 304 1.80 1.35 -18.96
CA PRO A 304 0.84 2.42 -18.83
C PRO A 304 0.05 2.58 -20.13
N GLU A 305 -1.22 2.92 -19.97
CA GLU A 305 -2.14 3.26 -21.06
C GLU A 305 -2.76 4.62 -20.76
N VAL A 306 -2.69 5.52 -21.75
CA VAL A 306 -3.32 6.84 -21.66
C VAL A 306 -4.60 6.80 -22.47
N GLY A 307 -5.73 6.73 -21.76
CA GLY A 307 -7.08 6.83 -22.32
C GLY A 307 -7.81 8.04 -21.74
N ALA A 308 -9.00 7.83 -21.18
CA ALA A 308 -9.65 8.83 -20.32
C ALA A 308 -8.96 9.02 -18.95
N GLY A 309 -7.98 8.16 -18.65
CA GLY A 309 -7.18 8.12 -17.44
C GLY A 309 -5.79 7.56 -17.73
N LEU A 310 -4.88 7.68 -16.75
CA LEU A 310 -3.69 6.83 -16.69
C LEU A 310 -4.14 5.50 -16.08
N THR A 311 -4.06 4.42 -16.86
CA THR A 311 -4.37 3.06 -16.39
C THR A 311 -3.19 2.14 -16.62
N TRP A 312 -3.14 1.03 -15.88
CA TRP A 312 -2.03 0.08 -15.96
C TRP A 312 -2.52 -1.30 -16.38
N SER A 313 -1.97 -1.79 -17.49
CA SER A 313 -2.23 -3.15 -17.98
C SER A 313 -1.10 -4.08 -17.61
N ARG A 314 -1.43 -5.22 -17.00
CA ARG A 314 -0.44 -6.25 -16.71
C ARG A 314 0.02 -6.91 -18.01
N MET A 315 1.33 -6.96 -18.20
CA MET A 315 1.95 -7.64 -19.34
C MET A 315 2.01 -9.15 -19.04
N THR A 316 1.55 -9.94 -20.01
CA THR A 316 1.61 -11.41 -20.02
C THR A 316 3.01 -11.92 -20.31
#